data_AF-A0A0G1PLC0-F1
#
_entry.id   AF-A0A0G1PLC0-F1
#
_cell.length_a   1.000
_cell.length_b   1.000
_cell.length_c   1.000
_cell.angle_alpha   90.00
_cell.angle_beta   90.00
_cell.angle_gamma   90.00
#
_symmetry.space_group_name_H-M   'P 1'
#
loop_
_entity.id
_entity.type
_entity.pdbx_description
1 polymer ?
#
loop_
_entity_poly.entity_id
_entity_poly.type
_entity_poly.pdbx_seq_one_letter_code
_entity_poly.pdbx_strand_id
1 'polypeptide(L)'
;MNTKQTKIEKGTIYLEATVSREEVDIEKNHVVDEMIKTVTVKGFRQGKAPKSVAEKNLDPDKLSDHILNHIMSHLLEHAIEEHHYRLLGRPVLEELKAEKDGGWKIKLQLPLYPEIKLGDYSKYIKSKDKKERTVEDIYKALLDHEKVDVSELVINEEVNYSLERLATQSKSLNLPLEDYLKALSKNLEQVKKEYAESAEKSVRLDLILLEIAKDQKIDTDDKELLELAKVSNVTERQKDKLRSIMNRRKTIDYLMGI
;
A
#
# COMPACT_ATOMS: atom_id res chain seq x y z
N MET A 1 -11.11 -9.20 -19.69
CA MET A 1 -9.65 -9.09 -19.49
C MET A 1 -9.15 -10.46 -19.07
N ASN A 2 -7.90 -10.83 -19.38
CA ASN A 2 -7.34 -12.08 -18.88
C ASN A 2 -6.12 -11.80 -18.01
N THR A 3 -6.10 -12.35 -16.80
CA THR A 3 -5.04 -12.21 -15.81
C THR A 3 -4.30 -13.53 -15.69
N LYS A 4 -2.97 -13.48 -15.65
CA LYS A 4 -2.12 -14.64 -15.45
C LYS A 4 -1.10 -14.34 -14.38
N GLN A 5 -1.18 -15.09 -13.29
CA GLN A 5 -0.11 -15.12 -12.30
C GLN A 5 1.16 -15.71 -12.91
N THR A 6 2.26 -14.97 -12.80
CA THR A 6 3.56 -15.36 -13.37
C THR A 6 4.49 -15.94 -12.31
N LYS A 7 4.66 -15.25 -11.17
CA LYS A 7 5.53 -15.68 -10.07
C LYS A 7 5.10 -15.04 -8.74
N ILE A 8 5.47 -15.67 -7.62
CA ILE A 8 5.43 -15.07 -6.28
C ILE A 8 6.86 -15.06 -5.74
N GLU A 9 7.31 -13.90 -5.27
CA GLU A 9 8.65 -13.72 -4.70
C GLU A 9 8.56 -12.81 -3.48
N LYS A 10 9.02 -13.30 -2.32
CA LYS A 10 9.04 -12.57 -1.04
C LYS A 10 7.72 -11.84 -0.70
N GLY A 11 6.58 -12.49 -0.88
CA GLY A 11 5.26 -11.88 -0.61
C GLY A 11 4.76 -10.90 -1.68
N THR A 12 5.46 -10.75 -2.81
CA THR A 12 4.98 -10.01 -3.97
C THR A 12 4.53 -10.97 -5.07
N ILE A 13 3.31 -10.82 -5.57
CA ILE A 13 2.84 -11.54 -6.76
C ILE A 13 3.04 -10.69 -8.00
N TYR A 14 3.49 -11.33 -9.07
CA TYR A 14 3.65 -10.72 -10.38
C TYR A 14 2.52 -11.21 -11.29
N LEU A 15 1.70 -10.29 -11.73
CA LEU A 15 0.53 -10.55 -12.56
C LEU A 15 0.77 -9.96 -13.95
N GLU A 16 0.63 -10.81 -14.97
CA GLU A 16 0.57 -10.37 -16.36
C GLU A 16 -0.89 -10.35 -16.79
N ALA A 17 -1.35 -9.19 -17.23
CA ALA A 17 -2.68 -9.00 -17.76
C ALA A 17 -2.61 -8.72 -19.26
N THR A 18 -3.54 -9.33 -19.99
CA THR A 18 -3.77 -9.02 -21.40
C THR A 18 -5.16 -8.41 -21.54
N VAL A 19 -5.19 -7.19 -22.06
CA VAL A 19 -6.40 -6.43 -22.34
C VAL A 19 -6.58 -6.40 -23.85
N SER A 20 -7.70 -6.91 -24.34
CA SER A 20 -7.98 -6.94 -25.78
C SER A 20 -8.25 -5.53 -26.32
N ARG A 21 -8.05 -5.31 -27.63
CA ARG A 21 -8.39 -4.02 -28.27
C ARG A 21 -9.83 -3.60 -28.00
N GLU A 22 -10.77 -4.54 -28.05
CA GLU A 22 -12.20 -4.26 -27.84
C GLU A 22 -12.43 -3.65 -26.45
N GLU A 23 -11.77 -4.19 -25.42
CA GLU A 23 -11.84 -3.67 -24.07
C GLU A 23 -11.18 -2.30 -23.95
N VAL A 24 -10.02 -2.09 -24.58
CA VAL A 24 -9.37 -0.77 -24.61
C VAL A 24 -10.27 0.27 -25.29
N ASP A 25 -10.93 -0.08 -26.40
CA ASP A 25 -11.83 0.82 -27.13
C ASP A 25 -13.11 1.12 -26.33
N ILE A 26 -13.67 0.15 -25.60
CA ILE A 26 -14.80 0.36 -24.68
C ILE A 26 -14.41 1.38 -23.59
N GLU A 27 -13.28 1.15 -22.93
CA GLU A 27 -12.83 2.00 -21.83
C GLU A 27 -12.44 3.41 -22.31
N LYS A 28 -11.81 3.49 -23.47
CA LYS A 28 -11.53 4.75 -24.15
C LYS A 28 -12.81 5.54 -24.39
N ASN A 29 -13.86 4.92 -24.92
CA ASN A 29 -15.13 5.60 -25.15
C ASN A 29 -15.75 6.10 -23.85
N HIS A 30 -15.71 5.30 -22.79
CA HIS A 30 -16.21 5.68 -21.47
C HIS A 30 -15.50 6.92 -20.93
N VAL A 31 -14.16 6.89 -20.90
CA VAL A 31 -13.33 8.00 -20.43
C VAL A 31 -13.53 9.26 -21.28
N VAL A 32 -13.61 9.12 -22.60
CA VAL A 32 -13.89 10.25 -23.49
C VAL A 32 -15.24 10.89 -23.15
N ASP A 33 -16.30 10.11 -22.97
CA ASP A 33 -17.62 10.64 -22.62
C ASP A 33 -17.65 11.31 -21.24
N GLU A 34 -16.80 10.89 -20.30
CA GLU A 34 -16.62 11.58 -19.01
C GLU A 34 -15.83 12.89 -19.16
N MET A 35 -14.68 12.86 -19.85
CA MET A 35 -13.83 14.04 -20.01
C MET A 35 -14.50 15.14 -20.86
N ILE A 36 -15.34 14.78 -21.83
CA ILE A 36 -16.08 15.76 -22.64
C ILE A 36 -17.06 16.56 -21.77
N LYS A 37 -17.60 16.01 -20.68
CA LYS A 37 -18.49 16.75 -19.78
C LYS A 37 -17.76 17.86 -19.01
N THR A 38 -16.46 17.69 -18.78
CA THR A 38 -15.63 18.61 -18.00
C THR A 38 -14.75 19.51 -18.87
N VAL A 39 -14.52 19.16 -20.14
CA VAL A 39 -13.68 19.93 -21.07
C VAL A 39 -14.29 21.29 -21.41
N THR A 40 -13.43 22.31 -21.44
CA THR A 40 -13.78 23.67 -21.85
C THR A 40 -13.30 23.89 -23.28
N VAL A 41 -14.24 24.07 -24.21
CA VAL A 41 -13.93 24.32 -25.63
C VAL A 41 -14.21 25.78 -25.95
N LYS A 42 -13.27 26.44 -26.63
CA LYS A 42 -13.42 27.86 -27.05
C LYS A 42 -14.70 28.02 -27.89
N GLY A 43 -15.64 28.84 -27.41
CA GLY A 43 -16.92 29.11 -28.07
C GLY A 43 -18.10 28.23 -27.63
N PHE A 44 -17.87 27.22 -26.78
CA PHE A 44 -18.94 26.38 -26.22
C PHE A 44 -18.95 26.47 -24.70
N ARG A 45 -20.15 26.38 -24.11
CA ARG A 45 -20.28 26.20 -22.66
C ARG A 45 -19.69 24.84 -22.27
N GLN A 46 -19.01 24.78 -21.12
CA GLN A 46 -18.41 23.56 -20.58
C GLN A 46 -19.38 22.37 -20.69
N GLY A 47 -18.91 21.25 -21.25
CA GLY A 47 -19.70 20.03 -21.43
C GLY A 47 -20.78 20.07 -22.52
N LYS A 48 -20.87 21.14 -23.32
CA LYS A 48 -21.89 21.29 -24.39
C LYS A 48 -21.30 21.37 -25.80
N ALA A 49 -20.00 21.12 -25.95
CA ALA A 49 -19.37 21.02 -27.26
C ALA A 49 -19.72 19.69 -27.95
N PRO A 50 -19.89 19.65 -29.28
CA PRO A 50 -20.06 18.40 -30.03
C PRO A 50 -18.88 17.43 -29.81
N LYS A 51 -19.16 16.12 -29.71
CA LYS A 51 -18.18 15.07 -29.37
C LYS A 51 -16.87 15.16 -30.18
N SER A 52 -16.99 15.31 -31.51
CA SER A 52 -15.83 15.43 -32.41
C SER A 52 -14.94 16.68 -32.19
N VAL A 53 -15.51 17.78 -31.68
CA VAL A 53 -14.76 19.01 -31.39
C VAL A 53 -14.16 18.95 -29.99
N ALA A 54 -14.89 18.33 -29.05
CA ALA A 54 -14.46 18.14 -27.68
C ALA A 54 -13.26 17.17 -27.59
N GLU A 55 -13.30 16.04 -28.31
CA GLU A 55 -12.19 15.06 -28.39
C GLU A 55 -10.88 15.69 -28.87
N LYS A 56 -10.94 16.61 -29.84
CA LYS A 56 -9.76 17.31 -30.36
C LYS A 56 -9.14 18.31 -29.39
N ASN A 57 -9.89 18.72 -28.37
CA ASN A 57 -9.41 19.62 -27.32
C ASN A 57 -9.03 18.86 -26.03
N LEU A 58 -9.15 17.53 -26.01
CA LEU A 58 -8.66 16.73 -24.89
C LEU A 58 -7.14 16.63 -24.96
N ASP A 59 -6.49 16.81 -23.82
CA ASP A 59 -5.05 16.56 -23.69
C ASP A 59 -4.79 15.06 -23.90
N PRO A 60 -4.04 14.66 -24.94
CA PRO A 60 -3.84 13.24 -25.27
C PRO A 60 -3.13 12.46 -24.17
N ASP A 61 -2.21 13.10 -23.44
CA ASP A 61 -1.54 12.51 -22.28
C ASP A 61 -2.53 12.23 -21.14
N LYS A 62 -3.35 13.21 -20.74
CA LYS A 62 -4.35 13.02 -19.68
C LYS A 62 -5.37 11.97 -20.07
N LEU A 63 -5.82 11.97 -21.33
CA LEU A 63 -6.75 10.95 -21.81
C LEU A 63 -6.16 9.55 -21.66
N SER A 64 -4.89 9.36 -22.05
CA SER A 64 -4.20 8.08 -21.93
C SER A 64 -4.05 7.65 -20.46
N ASP A 65 -3.69 8.58 -19.56
CA ASP A 65 -3.59 8.33 -18.12
C ASP A 65 -4.94 7.93 -17.50
N HIS A 66 -6.03 8.60 -17.89
CA HIS A 66 -7.36 8.27 -17.40
C HIS A 66 -7.83 6.90 -17.88
N ILE A 67 -7.57 6.55 -19.15
CA ILE A 67 -7.86 5.22 -19.70
C ILE A 67 -7.06 4.16 -18.95
N LEU A 68 -5.77 4.40 -18.74
CA LEU A 68 -4.90 3.51 -17.99
C LEU A 68 -5.42 3.30 -16.57
N ASN A 69 -5.75 4.37 -15.84
CA ASN A 69 -6.26 4.28 -14.48
C ASN A 69 -7.57 3.49 -14.41
N HIS A 70 -8.47 3.66 -15.38
CA HIS A 70 -9.74 2.96 -15.40
C HIS A 70 -9.56 1.47 -15.68
N ILE A 71 -8.81 1.12 -16.75
CA ILE A 71 -8.42 -0.27 -17.06
C ILE A 71 -7.74 -0.91 -15.85
N MET A 72 -6.86 -0.17 -15.19
CA MET A 72 -6.13 -0.67 -14.05
C MET A 72 -7.01 -0.95 -12.84
N SER A 73 -7.97 -0.07 -12.57
CA SER A 73 -8.93 -0.24 -11.48
C SER A 73 -9.76 -1.51 -11.67
N HIS A 74 -10.34 -1.70 -12.87
CA HIS A 74 -11.11 -2.90 -13.20
C HIS A 74 -10.28 -4.18 -13.16
N LEU A 75 -9.05 -4.12 -13.67
CA LEU A 75 -8.16 -5.28 -13.64
C LEU A 75 -7.80 -5.68 -12.21
N LEU A 76 -7.50 -4.72 -11.33
CA LEU A 76 -7.18 -4.98 -9.95
C LEU A 76 -8.38 -5.53 -9.19
N GLU A 77 -9.57 -4.95 -9.38
CA GLU A 77 -10.81 -5.45 -8.79
C GLU A 77 -11.06 -6.91 -9.19
N HIS A 78 -10.99 -7.20 -10.49
CA HIS A 78 -11.16 -8.57 -11.00
C HIS A 78 -10.12 -9.54 -10.43
N ALA A 79 -8.83 -9.18 -10.42
CA ALA A 79 -7.77 -10.04 -9.90
C ALA A 79 -7.88 -10.27 -8.38
N ILE A 80 -8.30 -9.27 -7.62
CA ILE A 80 -8.52 -9.38 -6.17
C ILE A 80 -9.69 -10.29 -5.87
N GLU A 81 -10.80 -10.15 -6.60
CA GLU A 81 -12.00 -10.97 -6.41
C GLU A 81 -11.78 -12.42 -6.82
N GLU A 82 -11.21 -12.65 -8.00
CA GLU A 82 -11.00 -13.98 -8.58
C GLU A 82 -10.10 -14.87 -7.70
N HIS A 83 -9.06 -14.28 -7.14
CA HIS A 83 -8.06 -15.01 -6.36
C HIS A 83 -8.14 -14.76 -4.85
N HIS A 84 -9.13 -13.97 -4.40
CA HIS A 84 -9.28 -13.55 -3.01
C HIS A 84 -8.00 -12.95 -2.40
N TYR A 85 -7.26 -12.17 -3.20
CA TYR A 85 -6.01 -11.57 -2.74
C TYR A 85 -6.25 -10.53 -1.65
N ARG A 86 -5.44 -10.59 -0.59
CA ARG A 86 -5.39 -9.54 0.43
C ARG A 86 -4.12 -8.74 0.21
N LEU A 87 -4.26 -7.49 -0.22
CA LEU A 87 -3.12 -6.62 -0.47
C LEU A 87 -2.61 -6.02 0.84
N LEU A 88 -1.29 -6.01 1.02
CA LEU A 88 -0.62 -5.36 2.15
C LEU A 88 -0.24 -3.91 1.85
N GLY A 89 -0.04 -3.59 0.56
CA GLY A 89 0.34 -2.26 0.09
C GLY A 89 -0.26 -1.93 -1.28
N ARG A 90 0.23 -0.87 -1.90
CA ARG A 90 -0.25 -0.45 -3.22
C ARG A 90 0.36 -1.31 -4.33
N PRO A 91 -0.44 -1.71 -5.34
CA PRO A 91 0.10 -2.30 -6.55
C PRO A 91 1.04 -1.33 -7.28
N VAL A 92 2.06 -1.88 -7.93
CA VAL A 92 3.00 -1.12 -8.76
C VAL A 92 2.92 -1.64 -10.19
N LEU A 93 2.78 -0.71 -11.14
CA LEU A 93 2.90 -1.00 -12.57
C LEU A 93 4.38 -1.20 -12.91
N GLU A 94 4.74 -2.43 -13.30
CA GLU A 94 6.10 -2.77 -13.72
C GLU A 94 6.32 -2.42 -15.20
N GLU A 95 5.38 -2.79 -16.05
CA GLU A 95 5.51 -2.59 -17.49
C GLU A 95 4.14 -2.48 -18.16
N LEU A 96 4.01 -1.58 -19.13
CA LEU A 96 2.88 -1.49 -20.03
C LEU A 96 3.38 -1.51 -21.47
N LYS A 97 2.88 -2.47 -22.25
CA LYS A 97 3.18 -2.63 -23.68
C LYS A 97 1.90 -2.58 -24.50
N ALA A 98 1.83 -1.65 -25.44
CA ALA A 98 0.80 -1.67 -26.47
C ALA A 98 1.17 -2.71 -27.53
N GLU A 99 0.30 -3.69 -27.74
CA GLU A 99 0.44 -4.71 -28.76
C GLU A 99 0.02 -4.15 -30.14
N LYS A 100 0.50 -4.78 -31.21
CA LYS A 100 0.28 -4.31 -32.59
C LYS A 100 -1.18 -4.37 -33.04
N ASP A 101 -1.96 -5.25 -32.43
CA ASP A 101 -3.40 -5.40 -32.65
C ASP A 101 -4.23 -4.32 -31.94
N GLY A 102 -3.59 -3.47 -31.11
CA GLY A 102 -4.25 -2.42 -30.34
C GLY A 102 -4.66 -2.83 -28.93
N GLY A 103 -4.40 -4.08 -28.52
CA GLY A 103 -4.51 -4.54 -27.14
C GLY A 103 -3.33 -4.10 -26.28
N TRP A 104 -3.45 -4.24 -24.96
CA TRP A 104 -2.38 -3.90 -24.01
C TRP A 104 -1.94 -5.13 -23.21
N LYS A 105 -0.63 -5.27 -23.04
CA LYS A 105 -0.03 -6.20 -22.09
C LYS A 105 0.52 -5.41 -20.90
N ILE A 106 -0.01 -5.72 -19.72
CA ILE A 106 0.26 -5.00 -18.48
C ILE A 106 0.92 -5.97 -17.50
N LYS A 107 2.02 -5.55 -16.86
CA LYS A 107 2.68 -6.28 -15.79
C LYS A 107 2.56 -5.52 -14.49
N LEU A 108 2.10 -6.21 -13.45
CA LEU A 108 1.83 -5.63 -12.15
C LEU A 108 2.53 -6.42 -11.07
N GLN A 109 3.01 -5.69 -10.08
CA GLN A 109 3.49 -6.25 -8.83
C GLN A 109 2.48 -5.91 -7.74
N LEU A 110 1.93 -6.92 -7.09
CA LEU A 110 0.98 -6.75 -6.01
C LEU A 110 1.63 -7.26 -4.72
N PRO A 111 1.83 -6.39 -3.71
CA PRO A 111 2.29 -6.84 -2.40
C PRO A 111 1.14 -7.54 -1.67
N LEU A 112 1.25 -8.86 -1.48
CA LEU A 112 0.25 -9.65 -0.79
C LEU A 112 0.52 -9.69 0.71
N TYR A 113 -0.54 -9.88 1.48
CA TYR A 113 -0.44 -10.25 2.88
C TYR A 113 0.20 -11.64 2.95
N PRO A 114 1.34 -11.80 3.65
CA PRO A 114 2.03 -13.09 3.69
C PRO A 114 1.25 -14.11 4.52
N GLU A 115 1.44 -15.39 4.21
CA GLU A 115 0.94 -16.48 5.07
C GLU A 115 1.83 -16.62 6.30
N ILE A 116 1.35 -16.13 7.45
CA ILE A 116 2.09 -16.14 8.70
C ILE A 116 1.72 -17.40 9.49
N LYS A 117 2.70 -18.28 9.71
CA LYS A 117 2.54 -19.44 10.60
C LYS A 117 3.22 -19.15 11.92
N LEU A 118 2.43 -18.79 12.90
CA LEU A 118 2.93 -18.50 14.24
C LEU A 118 3.47 -19.75 14.93
N GLY A 119 4.67 -19.64 15.49
CA GLY A 119 5.22 -20.63 16.41
C GLY A 119 4.60 -20.56 17.82
N ASP A 120 5.21 -21.28 18.76
CA ASP A 120 4.80 -21.26 20.18
C ASP A 120 5.33 -19.98 20.88
N TYR A 121 4.70 -18.86 20.55
CA TYR A 121 5.14 -17.53 20.99
C TYR A 121 5.04 -17.31 22.48
N SER A 122 4.16 -18.04 23.14
CA SER A 122 4.05 -18.02 24.59
C SER A 122 5.35 -18.48 25.28
N LYS A 123 6.09 -19.45 24.71
CA LYS A 123 7.31 -19.99 25.34
C LYS A 123 8.45 -18.98 25.34
N TYR A 124 8.75 -18.37 24.20
CA TYR A 124 9.87 -17.45 24.11
C TYR A 124 9.58 -16.09 24.76
N ILE A 125 8.32 -15.65 24.79
CA ILE A 125 7.93 -14.44 25.53
C ILE A 125 7.97 -14.68 27.05
N LYS A 126 7.57 -15.86 27.53
CA LYS A 126 7.59 -16.23 28.95
C LYS A 126 8.97 -16.62 29.49
N SER A 127 9.99 -16.65 28.64
CA SER A 127 11.38 -16.94 29.06
C SER A 127 11.93 -15.89 30.04
N LYS A 128 11.45 -14.64 29.97
CA LYS A 128 11.73 -13.57 30.93
C LYS A 128 10.61 -13.40 31.94
N ASP A 129 11.00 -13.11 33.18
CA ASP A 129 10.10 -12.86 34.30
C ASP A 129 9.13 -11.71 34.01
N LYS A 130 7.87 -11.85 34.44
CA LYS A 130 6.78 -10.92 34.07
C LYS A 130 7.05 -9.49 34.57
N LYS A 131 7.82 -9.32 35.64
CA LYS A 131 8.16 -8.02 36.23
C LYS A 131 9.28 -7.25 35.51
N GLU A 132 10.12 -7.95 34.74
CA GLU A 132 11.26 -7.35 34.02
C GLU A 132 11.05 -7.33 32.51
N ARG A 133 9.93 -7.89 32.02
CA ARG A 133 9.61 -7.94 30.60
C ARG A 133 9.31 -6.54 30.07
N THR A 134 10.10 -6.11 29.10
CA THR A 134 9.86 -4.88 28.35
C THR A 134 9.18 -5.17 27.02
N VAL A 135 8.60 -4.14 26.41
CA VAL A 135 8.04 -4.21 25.05
C VAL A 135 9.14 -4.55 24.03
N GLU A 136 10.34 -3.98 24.20
CA GLU A 136 11.50 -4.25 23.32
C GLU A 136 11.92 -5.72 23.35
N ASP A 137 11.86 -6.36 24.52
CA ASP A 137 12.13 -7.79 24.66
C ASP A 137 11.12 -8.65 23.89
N ILE A 138 9.84 -8.30 23.95
CA ILE A 138 8.79 -9.00 23.20
C ILE A 138 9.03 -8.85 21.70
N TYR A 139 9.30 -7.63 21.24
CA TYR A 139 9.57 -7.35 19.83
C TYR A 139 10.77 -8.14 19.31
N LYS A 140 11.86 -8.16 20.08
CA LYS A 140 13.05 -8.91 19.74
C LYS A 140 12.76 -10.41 19.65
N ALA A 141 12.08 -10.97 20.65
CA ALA A 141 11.74 -12.39 20.67
C ALA A 141 10.84 -12.79 19.49
N LEU A 142 9.83 -11.98 19.16
CA LEU A 142 8.97 -12.21 18.00
C LEU A 142 9.77 -12.18 16.69
N LEU A 143 10.64 -11.18 16.51
CA LEU A 143 11.44 -11.03 15.30
C LEU A 143 12.51 -12.12 15.14
N ASP A 144 13.04 -12.68 16.23
CA ASP A 144 14.05 -13.75 16.21
C ASP A 144 13.45 -15.12 15.88
N HIS A 145 12.21 -15.39 16.30
CA HIS A 145 11.58 -16.70 16.15
C HIS A 145 10.60 -16.80 14.99
N GLU A 146 9.88 -15.72 14.66
CA GLU A 146 8.87 -15.71 13.60
C GLU A 146 9.48 -15.20 12.29
N LYS A 147 9.45 -16.05 11.27
CA LYS A 147 9.88 -15.69 9.91
C LYS A 147 8.65 -15.32 9.11
N VAL A 148 8.62 -14.07 8.64
CA VAL A 148 7.57 -13.56 7.77
C VAL A 148 8.25 -12.85 6.61
N ASP A 149 7.95 -13.32 5.40
CA ASP A 149 8.42 -12.68 4.18
C ASP A 149 7.61 -11.42 3.91
N VAL A 150 8.29 -10.27 3.91
CA VAL A 150 7.67 -8.97 3.64
C VAL A 150 8.07 -8.53 2.23
N SER A 151 7.07 -8.08 1.47
CA SER A 151 7.29 -7.53 0.14
C SER A 151 8.20 -6.30 0.18
N GLU A 152 9.21 -6.29 -0.69
CA GLU A 152 10.10 -5.14 -0.89
C GLU A 152 9.34 -3.87 -1.28
N LEU A 153 8.17 -3.99 -1.92
CA LEU A 153 7.33 -2.83 -2.25
C LEU A 153 6.79 -2.13 -1.01
N VAL A 154 6.36 -2.92 -0.01
CA VAL A 154 5.85 -2.39 1.25
C VAL A 154 6.98 -1.73 2.04
N ILE A 155 8.16 -2.36 2.05
CA ILE A 155 9.36 -1.78 2.68
C ILE A 155 9.72 -0.45 2.00
N ASN A 156 9.75 -0.41 0.67
CA ASN A 156 10.06 0.80 -0.09
C ASN A 156 9.04 1.92 0.14
N GLU A 157 7.74 1.59 0.25
CA GLU A 157 6.69 2.56 0.58
C GLU A 157 6.94 3.19 1.96
N GLU A 158 7.26 2.39 2.97
CA GLU A 158 7.57 2.87 4.32
C GLU A 158 8.87 3.70 4.37
N VAL A 159 9.89 3.29 3.61
CA VAL A 159 11.13 4.07 3.45
C VAL A 159 10.83 5.43 2.85
N ASN A 160 10.01 5.48 1.78
CA ASN A 160 9.63 6.75 1.15
C ASN A 160 8.87 7.65 2.12
N TYR A 161 7.91 7.12 2.86
CA TYR A 161 7.18 7.88 3.89
C TYR A 161 8.14 8.44 4.96
N SER A 162 9.09 7.64 5.41
CA SER A 162 10.10 8.09 6.39
C SER A 162 11.05 9.14 5.83
N LEU A 163 11.43 9.05 4.55
CA LEU A 163 12.22 10.07 3.86
C LEU A 163 11.45 11.38 3.66
N GLU A 164 10.16 11.31 3.32
CA GLU A 164 9.30 12.50 3.21
C GLU A 164 9.16 13.23 4.54
N ARG A 165 9.00 12.47 5.64
CA ARG A 165 9.00 13.02 7.00
C ARG A 165 10.32 13.70 7.33
N LEU A 166 11.44 13.06 6.99
CA LEU A 166 12.78 13.64 7.16
C LEU A 166 12.97 14.91 6.33
N ALA A 167 12.52 14.90 5.07
CA ALA A 167 12.57 16.06 4.19
C ALA A 167 11.75 17.22 4.73
N THR A 168 10.56 16.93 5.27
CA THR A 168 9.70 17.93 5.92
C THR A 168 10.36 18.52 7.15
N GLN A 169 10.98 17.69 7.99
CA GLN A 169 11.74 18.13 9.16
C GLN A 169 12.95 19.00 8.75
N SER A 170 13.72 18.58 7.74
CA SER A 170 14.84 19.35 7.21
C SER A 170 14.40 20.72 6.69
N LYS A 171 13.29 20.75 5.93
CA LYS A 171 12.71 21.99 5.42
C LYS A 171 12.26 22.93 6.53
N SER A 172 11.76 22.41 7.65
CA SER A 172 11.40 23.21 8.82
C SER A 172 12.61 23.89 9.48
N LEU A 173 13.80 23.28 9.35
CA LEU A 173 15.08 23.85 9.78
C LEU A 173 15.70 24.77 8.72
N ASN A 174 14.98 25.03 7.62
CA ASN A 174 15.43 25.81 6.47
C ASN A 174 16.73 25.27 5.83
N LEU A 175 16.95 23.96 5.92
CA LEU A 175 18.10 23.27 5.35
C LEU A 175 17.65 22.34 4.22
N PRO A 176 18.33 22.32 3.06
CA PRO A 176 18.16 21.28 2.07
C PRO A 176 18.45 19.91 2.69
N LEU A 177 17.68 18.88 2.29
CA LEU A 177 17.82 17.52 2.84
C LEU A 177 19.26 17.02 2.72
N GLU A 178 19.91 17.26 1.59
CA GLU A 178 21.30 16.83 1.35
C GLU A 178 22.28 17.42 2.36
N ASP A 179 22.13 18.69 2.72
CA ASP A 179 23.03 19.35 3.67
C ASP A 179 22.72 18.94 5.11
N TYR A 180 21.44 18.67 5.42
CA TYR A 180 21.05 18.06 6.69
C TYR A 180 21.66 16.66 6.86
N LEU A 181 21.63 15.83 5.82
CA LEU A 181 22.25 14.51 5.84
C LEU A 181 23.78 14.59 6.01
N LYS A 182 24.44 15.53 5.32
CA LYS A 182 25.88 15.78 5.48
C LYS A 182 26.23 16.20 6.90
N ALA A 183 25.40 17.03 7.55
CA ALA A 183 25.61 17.41 8.95
C ALA A 183 25.54 16.19 9.90
N LEU A 184 24.72 15.19 9.56
CA LEU A 184 24.66 13.90 10.25
C LEU A 184 25.78 12.92 9.82
N SER A 185 26.71 13.35 8.96
CA SER A 185 27.75 12.50 8.35
C SER A 185 27.19 11.29 7.58
N LYS A 186 25.99 11.43 7.01
CA LYS A 186 25.32 10.38 6.24
C LYS A 186 25.03 10.86 4.82
N ASN A 187 24.87 9.92 3.90
CA ASN A 187 24.33 10.18 2.57
C ASN A 187 22.95 9.52 2.38
N LEU A 188 22.26 9.87 1.29
CA LEU A 188 20.91 9.40 1.01
C LEU A 188 20.83 7.87 0.91
N GLU A 189 21.84 7.21 0.34
CA GLU A 189 21.86 5.75 0.19
C GLU A 189 22.00 5.04 1.54
N GLN A 190 22.87 5.55 2.42
CA GLN A 190 23.03 5.04 3.78
C GLN A 190 21.73 5.18 4.57
N VAL A 191 21.09 6.36 4.51
CA VAL A 191 19.81 6.59 5.20
C VAL A 191 18.72 5.69 4.65
N LYS A 192 18.63 5.54 3.32
CA LYS A 192 17.70 4.60 2.69
C LYS A 192 17.89 3.17 3.19
N LYS A 193 19.14 2.70 3.28
CA LYS A 193 19.45 1.36 3.76
C LYS A 193 19.08 1.18 5.23
N GLU A 194 19.43 2.14 6.09
CA GLU A 194 19.05 2.11 7.52
C GLU A 194 17.53 2.12 7.70
N TYR A 195 16.82 2.94 6.92
CA TYR A 195 15.36 2.97 6.93
C TYR A 195 14.77 1.68 6.39
N ALA A 196 15.36 1.05 5.37
CA ALA A 196 14.89 -0.23 4.85
C ALA A 196 15.00 -1.34 5.91
N GLU A 197 16.14 -1.45 6.60
CA GLU A 197 16.32 -2.43 7.68
C GLU A 197 15.36 -2.19 8.85
N SER A 198 15.12 -0.92 9.19
CA SER A 198 14.17 -0.57 10.25
C SER A 198 12.72 -0.81 9.83
N ALA A 199 12.36 -0.48 8.59
CA ALA A 199 11.03 -0.67 8.02
C ALA A 199 10.70 -2.15 7.89
N GLU A 200 11.64 -2.98 7.44
CA GLU A 200 11.47 -4.43 7.38
C GLU A 200 11.10 -4.98 8.76
N LYS A 201 11.88 -4.65 9.81
CA LYS A 201 11.60 -5.09 11.18
C LYS A 201 10.24 -4.60 11.68
N SER A 202 9.91 -3.33 11.44
CA SER A 202 8.66 -2.73 11.90
C SER A 202 7.45 -3.37 11.22
N VAL A 203 7.48 -3.51 9.90
CA VAL A 203 6.38 -4.13 9.14
C VAL A 203 6.25 -5.60 9.53
N ARG A 204 7.37 -6.32 9.69
CA ARG A 204 7.36 -7.72 10.11
C ARG A 204 6.72 -7.89 11.48
N LEU A 205 7.11 -7.04 12.43
CA LEU A 205 6.54 -7.04 13.78
C LEU A 205 5.04 -6.73 13.76
N ASP A 206 4.62 -5.71 12.99
CA ASP A 206 3.22 -5.34 12.84
C ASP A 206 2.37 -6.50 12.33
N LEU A 207 2.88 -7.23 11.33
CA LEU A 207 2.24 -8.40 10.76
C LEU A 207 2.11 -9.55 11.79
N ILE A 208 3.19 -9.84 12.52
CA ILE A 208 3.18 -10.87 13.56
C ILE A 208 2.17 -10.53 14.66
N LEU A 209 2.16 -9.29 15.14
CA LEU A 209 1.22 -8.84 16.17
C LEU A 209 -0.24 -8.92 15.69
N LEU A 210 -0.51 -8.59 14.42
CA LEU A 210 -1.85 -8.73 13.85
C LEU A 210 -2.29 -10.19 13.73
N GLU A 211 -1.39 -11.11 13.37
CA GLU A 211 -1.73 -12.53 13.33
C GLU A 211 -1.94 -13.09 14.74
N ILE A 212 -1.16 -12.67 15.75
CA ILE A 212 -1.38 -13.05 17.15
C ILE A 212 -2.73 -12.50 17.64
N ALA A 213 -3.05 -11.25 17.30
CA ALA A 213 -4.35 -10.66 17.63
C ALA A 213 -5.50 -11.52 17.11
N LYS A 214 -5.38 -11.99 15.87
CA LYS A 214 -6.38 -12.85 15.22
C LYS A 214 -6.44 -14.25 15.85
N ASP A 215 -5.30 -14.87 16.14
CA ASP A 215 -5.23 -16.18 16.82
C ASP A 215 -5.87 -16.13 18.21
N GLN A 216 -5.58 -15.08 18.97
CA GLN A 216 -6.13 -14.86 20.31
C GLN A 216 -7.51 -14.20 20.31
N LYS A 217 -8.09 -13.90 19.14
CA LYS A 217 -9.37 -13.20 18.96
C LYS A 217 -9.43 -11.86 19.72
N ILE A 218 -8.29 -11.18 19.79
CA ILE A 218 -8.17 -9.82 20.30
C ILE A 218 -8.68 -8.89 19.22
N ASP A 219 -9.86 -8.31 19.45
CA ASP A 219 -10.43 -7.31 18.57
C ASP A 219 -10.93 -6.09 19.35
N THR A 220 -10.99 -4.96 18.67
CA THR A 220 -11.46 -3.70 19.23
C THR A 220 -12.92 -3.52 18.86
N ASP A 221 -13.76 -3.50 19.90
CA ASP A 221 -15.20 -3.34 19.80
C ASP A 221 -15.57 -2.05 19.05
N ASP A 222 -16.65 -2.13 18.27
CA ASP A 222 -17.12 -1.02 17.44
C ASP A 222 -17.42 0.24 18.26
N LYS A 223 -17.90 0.11 19.51
CA LYS A 223 -18.21 1.28 20.36
C LYS A 223 -16.93 2.01 20.76
N GLU A 224 -15.93 1.28 21.21
CA GLU A 224 -14.61 1.83 21.55
C GLU A 224 -13.97 2.52 20.33
N LEU A 225 -14.08 1.87 19.16
CA LEU A 225 -13.56 2.41 17.91
C LEU A 225 -14.28 3.70 17.49
N LEU A 226 -15.60 3.77 17.64
CA LEU A 226 -16.41 4.96 17.37
C LEU A 226 -16.04 6.13 18.29
N GLU A 227 -15.78 5.89 19.57
CA GLU A 227 -15.36 6.92 20.49
C GLU A 227 -13.96 7.45 20.15
N LEU A 228 -13.01 6.55 19.90
CA LEU A 228 -11.65 6.93 19.49
C LEU A 228 -11.65 7.70 18.15
N ALA A 229 -12.46 7.27 17.19
CA ALA A 229 -12.57 7.95 15.90
C ALA A 229 -13.09 9.39 16.02
N LYS A 230 -14.03 9.63 16.94
CA LYS A 230 -14.56 10.97 17.23
C LYS A 230 -13.49 11.88 17.86
N VAL A 231 -12.74 11.36 18.83
CA VAL A 231 -11.69 12.13 19.54
C VAL A 231 -10.54 12.48 18.61
N SER A 232 -10.16 11.57 17.71
CA SER A 232 -9.04 11.76 16.78
C SER A 232 -9.42 12.35 15.42
N ASN A 233 -10.69 12.75 15.23
CA ASN A 233 -11.25 13.28 13.97
C ASN A 233 -10.95 12.37 12.75
N VAL A 234 -11.09 11.06 12.95
CA VAL A 234 -10.77 10.01 11.98
C VAL A 234 -11.97 9.72 11.10
N THR A 235 -11.77 9.66 9.78
CA THR A 235 -12.85 9.35 8.82
C THR A 235 -13.25 7.86 8.86
N GLU A 236 -14.44 7.52 8.37
CA GLU A 236 -14.90 6.11 8.23
C GLU A 236 -13.84 5.23 7.54
N ARG A 237 -13.22 5.73 6.46
CA ARG A 237 -12.18 5.02 5.69
C ARG A 237 -10.90 4.74 6.49
N GLN A 238 -10.69 5.43 7.60
CA GLN A 238 -9.53 5.28 8.45
C GLN A 238 -9.84 4.44 9.70
N LYS A 239 -11.09 4.04 9.93
CA LYS A 239 -11.46 3.21 11.08
C LYS A 239 -10.80 1.84 11.06
N ASP A 240 -10.68 1.18 9.90
CA ASP A 240 -9.98 -0.10 9.79
C ASP A 240 -8.49 0.01 10.16
N LYS A 241 -7.85 1.11 9.77
CA LYS A 241 -6.47 1.41 10.18
C LYS A 241 -6.40 1.63 11.69
N LEU A 242 -7.34 2.37 12.27
CA LEU A 242 -7.42 2.61 13.70
C LEU A 242 -7.64 1.30 14.48
N ARG A 243 -8.54 0.42 14.02
CA ARG A 243 -8.75 -0.92 14.60
C ARG A 243 -7.47 -1.74 14.58
N SER A 244 -6.77 -1.76 13.44
CA SER A 244 -5.50 -2.50 13.32
C SER A 244 -4.44 -1.98 14.31
N ILE A 245 -4.34 -0.66 14.48
CA ILE A 245 -3.43 -0.04 15.47
C ILE A 245 -3.81 -0.46 16.89
N MET A 246 -5.11 -0.40 17.23
CA MET A 246 -5.61 -0.74 18.56
C MET A 246 -5.43 -2.24 18.87
N ASN A 247 -5.68 -3.12 17.91
CA ASN A 247 -5.49 -4.55 18.07
C ASN A 247 -4.02 -4.91 18.31
N ARG A 248 -3.07 -4.25 17.61
CA ARG A 248 -1.64 -4.41 17.89
C ARG A 248 -1.30 -3.97 19.31
N ARG A 249 -1.79 -2.82 19.74
CA ARG A 249 -1.57 -2.32 21.10
C ARG A 249 -2.09 -3.29 22.16
N LYS A 250 -3.35 -3.72 22.04
CA LYS A 250 -3.97 -4.70 22.94
C LYS A 250 -3.25 -6.04 22.94
N THR A 251 -2.70 -6.45 21.79
CA THR A 251 -1.88 -7.66 21.69
C THR A 251 -0.59 -7.53 22.49
N ILE A 252 0.08 -6.37 22.43
CA ILE A 252 1.27 -6.11 23.25
C ILE A 252 0.91 -6.15 24.73
N ASP A 253 -0.19 -5.53 25.14
CA ASP A 253 -0.68 -5.56 26.52
C ASP A 253 -0.94 -7.01 26.99
N TYR A 254 -1.61 -7.81 26.15
CA TYR A 254 -1.81 -9.24 26.39
C TYR A 254 -0.48 -10.02 26.55
N LEU A 255 0.52 -9.75 25.71
CA LEU A 255 1.83 -10.40 25.78
C LEU A 255 2.66 -9.95 26.99
N MET A 256 2.46 -8.71 27.46
CA MET A 256 2.95 -8.24 28.76
C MET A 256 2.18 -8.87 29.92
N GLY A 257 0.96 -9.34 29.66
CA GLY A 257 0.04 -9.90 30.65
C GLY A 257 -0.60 -8.84 31.53
N ILE A 258 -0.83 -7.65 30.96
CA ILE A 258 -1.52 -6.51 31.57
C ILE A 258 -3.00 -6.54 31.19
#